data_AF-A0A150MJB2-F1
#
_entry.id   AF-A0A150MJB2-F1
#
_cell.length_a   1.000
_cell.length_b   1.000
_cell.length_c   1.000
_cell.angle_alpha   90.00
_cell.angle_beta   90.00
_cell.angle_gamma   90.00
#
_symmetry.space_group_name_H-M   'P 1'
#
loop_
_entity.id
_entity.type
_entity.pdbx_description
1 polymer ?
#
loop_
_entity_poly.entity_id
_entity_poly.type
_entity_poly.pdbx_seq_one_letter_code
_entity_poly.pdbx_strand_id
1 'polypeptide(L)' 'MKEFKYGNTTVIIHSPLVLMSAEERKEWFQKEWEKGNPVLKQIAQAVIDCYRKE' A
#
# COMPACT_ATOMS: atom_id res chain seq x y z
N MET A 1 -2.85 -14.27 -4.61
CA MET A 1 -1.39 -14.51 -4.63
C MET A 1 -0.88 -14.02 -5.97
N LYS A 2 0.27 -13.32 -6.01
CA LYS A 2 0.93 -12.93 -7.26
C LYS A 2 2.40 -13.23 -7.16
N GLU A 3 2.95 -13.87 -8.19
CA GLU A 3 4.34 -14.33 -8.23
C GLU A 3 5.12 -13.50 -9.24
N PHE A 4 6.32 -13.07 -8.84
CA PHE A 4 7.27 -12.39 -9.71
C PHE A 4 8.62 -13.10 -9.63
N LYS A 5 9.27 -13.30 -10.78
CA LYS A 5 10.60 -13.90 -10.86
C LYS A 5 11.61 -12.88 -11.35
N TYR A 6 12.63 -12.62 -10.54
CA TYR A 6 13.74 -11.72 -10.84
C TYR A 6 15.05 -12.51 -10.78
N GLY A 7 15.55 -12.95 -11.95
CA GLY A 7 16.72 -13.83 -12.04
C GLY A 7 16.50 -15.15 -11.28
N ASN A 8 17.27 -15.36 -10.20
CA ASN A 8 17.17 -16.53 -9.32
C ASN A 8 16.24 -16.31 -8.11
N THR A 9 15.65 -15.13 -7.95
CA THR A 9 14.76 -14.80 -6.82
C THR A 9 13.30 -14.88 -7.23
N THR A 10 12.49 -15.58 -6.42
CA THR A 10 11.03 -15.63 -6.57
C THR A 10 10.38 -14.82 -5.44
N VAL A 11 9.58 -13.83 -5.80
CA VAL A 11 8.80 -13.00 -4.87
C VAL A 11 7.35 -13.44 -4.96
N ILE A 12 6.82 -13.96 -3.85
CA ILE A 12 5.44 -14.40 -3.73
C ILE A 12 4.69 -13.45 -2.80
N ILE A 13 3.71 -12.73 -3.35
CA ILE A 13 2.89 -11.78 -2.59
C ILE A 13 1.60 -12.47 -2.15
N HIS A 14 1.45 -12.65 -0.83
CA HIS A 14 0.29 -13.28 -0.18
C HIS A 14 -0.81 -12.29 0.22
N SER A 15 -0.81 -11.07 -0.33
CA SER A 15 -1.82 -10.05 -0.02
C SER A 15 -2.93 -10.01 -1.08
N PRO A 16 -4.21 -9.93 -0.70
CA PRO A 16 -5.31 -9.72 -1.65
C PRO A 16 -5.24 -8.34 -2.32
N LEU A 17 -4.56 -7.36 -1.71
CA LEU A 17 -4.41 -6.01 -2.26
C LEU A 17 -3.66 -5.99 -3.62
N VAL A 18 -2.82 -7.01 -3.87
CA VAL A 18 -2.06 -7.13 -5.13
C VAL A 18 -2.95 -7.53 -6.31
N LEU A 19 -4.12 -8.10 -6.02
CA LEU A 19 -5.08 -8.56 -7.03
C LEU A 19 -6.09 -7.46 -7.38
N MET A 20 -6.23 -6.44 -6.53
CA MET A 20 -7.14 -5.31 -6.76
C MET A 20 -6.72 -4.49 -7.97
N SER A 21 -7.70 -4.06 -8.76
CA SER A 21 -7.52 -3.03 -9.80
C SER A 21 -7.07 -1.69 -9.18
N ALA A 22 -6.68 -0.74 -10.03
CA ALA A 22 -6.31 0.59 -9.56
C ALA A 22 -7.48 1.30 -8.87
N GLU A 23 -8.69 1.14 -9.42
CA GLU A 23 -9.94 1.71 -8.92
C GLU A 23 -10.32 1.07 -7.58
N GLU A 24 -10.32 -0.26 -7.49
CA GLU A 24 -10.64 -0.99 -6.25
C GLU A 24 -9.67 -0.63 -5.12
N ARG A 25 -8.38 -0.50 -5.44
CA ARG A 25 -7.37 -0.11 -4.46
C ARG A 25 -7.59 1.32 -3.96
N LYS A 26 -7.97 2.24 -4.84
CA LYS A 26 -8.31 3.62 -4.47
C LYS A 26 -9.51 3.66 -3.53
N GLU A 27 -10.56 2.91 -3.84
CA GLU A 27 -11.75 2.81 -2.97
C GLU A 27 -11.43 2.19 -1.62
N TRP A 28 -10.64 1.11 -1.61
CA TRP A 28 -10.19 0.48 -0.37
C TRP A 28 -9.42 1.46 0.51
N PHE A 29 -8.49 2.21 -0.08
CA PHE A 29 -7.70 3.21 0.64
C PHE A 29 -8.61 4.29 1.25
N GLN A 30 -9.56 4.82 0.48
CA GLN A 30 -10.50 5.84 0.96
C GLN A 30 -11.33 5.33 2.16
N LYS A 31 -11.87 4.11 2.07
CA LYS A 31 -12.65 3.50 3.15
C LYS A 31 -11.82 3.30 4.42
N GLU A 32 -10.58 2.81 4.29
CA GLU A 32 -9.69 2.61 5.44
C GLU A 32 -9.21 3.94 6.05
N TRP A 33 -9.03 4.97 5.23
CA TRP A 33 -8.73 6.32 5.68
C TRP A 33 -9.86 6.90 6.53
N GLU A 34 -11.12 6.79 6.05
CA GLU A 34 -12.32 7.24 6.76
C GLU A 34 -12.55 6.48 8.07
N LYS A 35 -12.29 5.17 8.09
CA LYS A 35 -12.31 4.35 9.32
C LYS A 35 -11.21 4.73 10.31
N GLY A 36 -10.23 5.53 9.88
CA GLY A 36 -9.14 6.00 10.72
C GLY A 36 -8.05 4.97 10.95
N ASN A 37 -7.77 4.10 9.97
CA ASN A 37 -6.73 3.08 10.07
C ASN A 37 -5.39 3.71 10.52
N PRO A 38 -4.86 3.31 11.70
CA PRO A 38 -3.70 3.97 12.30
C PRO A 38 -2.42 3.77 11.47
N VAL A 39 -2.29 2.63 10.79
CA VAL A 39 -1.12 2.33 9.96
C VAL A 39 -1.08 3.25 8.74
N LEU A 40 -2.21 3.43 8.04
CA LEU A 40 -2.28 4.33 6.89
C LEU A 40 -1.96 5.78 7.29
N LYS A 41 -2.48 6.23 8.44
CA LYS A 41 -2.18 7.57 8.96
C LYS A 41 -0.71 7.77 9.28
N GLN A 42 -0.07 6.79 9.91
CA GLN A 42 1.36 6.84 10.21
C GLN A 42 2.21 6.89 8.94
N ILE A 43 1.87 6.09 7.92
CA ILE A 43 2.54 6.13 6.62
C ILE A 43 2.38 7.51 5.97
N ALA A 44 1.16 8.04 5.93
CA ALA A 44 0.91 9.37 5.36
C ALA A 44 1.69 10.46 6.09
N GLN A 45 1.73 10.40 7.43
CA GLN A 45 2.50 11.34 8.24
C GLN A 45 4.01 11.24 7.94
N ALA A 46 4.57 10.04 7.92
CA ALA A 46 5.98 9.83 7.60
C ALA A 46 6.35 10.38 6.21
N VAL A 47 5.46 10.20 5.22
CA VAL A 47 5.65 10.77 3.88
C VAL A 47 5.63 12.30 3.93
N ILE A 48 4.67 12.91 4.63
CA ILE A 48 4.60 14.37 4.79
C ILE A 48 5.87 14.90 5.46
N ASP A 49 6.35 14.23 6.50
CA ASP A 49 7.56 14.62 7.22
C ASP A 49 8.80 14.56 6.32
N CYS A 50 8.90 13.58 5.43
CA CYS A 50 9.97 13.52 4.42
C CYS A 50 9.91 14.67 3.40
N TYR A 51 8.71 15.17 3.06
CA TYR A 51 8.54 16.29 2.13
C TYR A 51 8.70 17.67 2.79
N ARG A 52 8.50 17.75 4.11
CA ARG A 52 8.87 18.92 4.91
C ARG A 52 10.40 18.94 5.06
N LYS A 53 11.09 19.40 4.02
CA LYS A 53 12.44 19.94 4.17
C LYS A 53 12.33 21.17 5.08
N GLU A 54 13.15 21.23 6.13
CA GLU A 54 13.39 22.45 6.90
C GLU A 54 13.78 23.63 5.98
#